data_AF-A0A1S9I7E0-F1
#
_entry.id   AF-A0A1S9I7E0-F1
#
_cell.length_a   1.000
_cell.length_b   1.000
_cell.length_c   1.000
_cell.angle_alpha   90.00
_cell.angle_beta   90.00
_cell.angle_gamma   90.00
#
_symmetry.space_group_name_H-M   'P 1'
#
loop_
_entity.id
_entity.type
_entity.pdbx_description
1 polymer ?
#
loop_
_entity_poly.entity_id
_entity_poly.type
_entity_poly.pdbx_seq_one_letter_code
_entity_poly.pdbx_strand_id
1 'polypeptide(L)'
;MDKLNKNYLKKYNLSLDLFDQYDIKVKDIYPIRNVYIIDTDKGKKILKKVNYTIEELKFIQEIIDYIKIKFQRIMELEKNLQGDIYTIY
;
A
#
# COMPACT_ATOMS: atom_id res chain seq x y z
N MET A 1 7.73 -20.61 -11.99
CA MET A 1 7.34 -19.45 -11.16
C MET A 1 7.37 -18.24 -12.07
N ASP A 2 6.20 -17.85 -12.56
CA ASP A 2 6.05 -16.77 -13.52
C ASP A 2 6.63 -15.48 -12.94
N LYS A 3 7.63 -14.93 -13.64
CA LYS A 3 8.15 -13.59 -13.38
C LYS A 3 6.97 -12.63 -13.42
N LEU A 4 6.78 -11.85 -12.35
CA LEU A 4 5.95 -10.65 -12.35
C LEU A 4 6.17 -9.92 -13.67
N ASN A 5 5.17 -9.96 -14.55
CA ASN A 5 5.35 -9.53 -15.91
C ASN A 5 5.37 -8.00 -15.89
N LYS A 6 6.56 -7.39 -16.02
CA LYS A 6 6.74 -5.92 -15.98
C LYS A 6 5.78 -5.20 -16.94
N ASN A 7 5.36 -5.85 -18.03
CA ASN A 7 4.38 -5.33 -18.98
C ASN A 7 2.95 -5.25 -18.41
N TYR A 8 2.60 -6.07 -17.42
CA TYR A 8 1.30 -6.04 -16.74
C TYR A 8 1.18 -4.84 -15.80
N LEU A 9 2.25 -4.51 -15.06
CA LEU A 9 2.34 -3.30 -14.23
C LEU A 9 2.24 -2.01 -15.06
N LYS A 10 2.88 -2.00 -16.24
CA LYS A 10 2.77 -0.90 -17.21
C LYS A 10 1.33 -0.61 -17.62
N LYS A 11 0.44 -1.61 -17.65
CA LYS A 11 -0.99 -1.39 -17.97
C LYS A 11 -1.70 -0.53 -16.93
N TYR A 12 -1.19 -0.49 -15.70
CA TYR A 12 -1.75 0.28 -14.59
C TYR A 12 -0.95 1.54 -14.26
N ASN A 13 0.07 1.85 -15.06
CA ASN A 13 0.99 2.96 -14.82
C ASN A 13 1.66 2.92 -13.44
N LEU A 14 1.79 1.71 -12.86
CA LEU A 14 2.45 1.47 -11.58
C LEU A 14 3.92 1.13 -11.83
N SER A 15 4.85 1.91 -11.28
CA SER A 15 6.27 1.57 -11.31
C SER A 15 6.60 0.59 -10.18
N LEU A 16 7.55 -0.31 -10.43
CA LEU A 16 8.16 -1.13 -9.38
C LEU A 16 8.88 -0.27 -8.33
N ASP A 17 9.37 0.91 -8.73
CA ASP A 17 10.09 1.82 -7.85
C ASP A 17 9.26 2.26 -6.64
N LEU A 18 7.93 2.32 -6.79
CA LEU A 18 7.02 2.57 -5.66
C LEU A 18 7.17 1.49 -4.59
N PHE A 19 7.25 0.22 -5.00
CA PHE A 19 7.37 -0.90 -4.09
C PHE A 19 8.76 -1.05 -3.51
N ASP A 20 9.80 -0.60 -4.22
CA ASP A 20 11.17 -0.57 -3.71
C ASP A 20 11.33 0.41 -2.52
N GLN A 21 10.42 1.38 -2.37
CA GLN A 21 10.34 2.24 -1.18
C GLN A 21 9.71 1.54 0.02
N TYR A 22 9.23 0.31 -0.15
CA TYR A 22 8.77 -0.56 0.91
C TYR A 22 9.65 -1.82 0.92
N ASP A 23 9.84 -2.43 2.08
CA ASP A 23 10.55 -3.71 2.16
C ASP A 23 9.61 -4.86 1.72
N ILE A 24 9.09 -4.84 0.50
CA ILE A 24 8.12 -5.85 -0.01
C ILE A 24 8.50 -6.33 -1.41
N LYS A 25 8.38 -7.64 -1.65
CA LYS A 25 8.55 -8.23 -2.99
C LYS A 25 7.20 -8.55 -3.59
N VAL A 26 6.86 -7.86 -4.67
CA VAL A 26 5.60 -8.09 -5.40
C VAL A 26 5.68 -9.38 -6.21
N LYS A 27 4.69 -10.26 -6.03
CA LYS A 27 4.49 -11.49 -6.80
C LYS A 27 3.44 -11.30 -7.89
N ASP A 28 2.33 -10.64 -7.54
CA ASP A 28 1.23 -10.35 -8.45
C ASP A 28 0.49 -9.07 -8.01
N ILE A 29 -0.23 -8.45 -8.93
CA ILE A 29 -1.03 -7.26 -8.67
C ILE A 29 -2.28 -7.28 -9.54
N TYR A 30 -3.43 -6.89 -8.99
CA TYR A 30 -4.63 -6.77 -9.80
C TYR A 30 -5.57 -5.69 -9.24
N PRO A 31 -6.26 -4.95 -10.11
CA PRO A 31 -7.20 -3.93 -9.67
C PRO A 31 -8.48 -4.57 -9.12
N ILE A 32 -8.99 -4.02 -8.01
CA ILE A 32 -10.35 -4.23 -7.53
C ILE A 32 -10.97 -2.85 -7.31
N ARG A 33 -11.97 -2.49 -8.12
CA ARG A 33 -12.63 -1.17 -8.05
C ARG A 33 -11.60 -0.03 -8.13
N ASN A 34 -11.42 0.72 -7.04
CA ASN A 34 -10.52 1.87 -6.93
C ASN A 34 -9.22 1.57 -6.15
N VAL A 35 -8.91 0.29 -5.90
CA VAL A 35 -7.68 -0.13 -5.23
C VAL A 35 -6.97 -1.21 -6.05
N TYR A 36 -5.70 -1.46 -5.74
CA TYR A 36 -4.95 -2.60 -6.24
C TYR A 36 -4.71 -3.58 -5.09
N ILE A 37 -5.01 -4.86 -5.31
CA ILE A 37 -4.55 -5.92 -4.43
C ILE A 37 -3.18 -6.36 -4.90
N ILE A 38 -2.26 -6.48 -3.95
CA ILE A 38 -0.87 -6.85 -4.20
C ILE A 38 -0.60 -8.14 -3.44
N ASP A 39 -0.23 -9.19 -4.15
CA ASP A 39 0.31 -10.40 -3.54
C ASP A 39 1.82 -10.19 -3.33
N THR A 40 2.28 -10.32 -2.08
CA THR A 40 3.68 -10.10 -1.70
C THR A 40 4.28 -11.30 -0.98
N ASP A 41 5.58 -11.27 -0.73
CA ASP A 41 6.25 -12.16 0.20
C ASP A 41 5.82 -11.96 1.67
N LYS A 42 5.19 -10.83 2.02
CA LYS A 42 4.63 -10.52 3.34
C LYS A 42 3.10 -10.62 3.41
N GLY A 43 2.50 -11.41 2.51
CA GLY A 43 1.06 -11.60 2.41
C GLY A 43 0.38 -10.58 1.48
N LYS A 44 -0.97 -10.56 1.49
CA LYS A 44 -1.73 -9.65 0.63
C LYS A 44 -1.77 -8.25 1.22
N LYS A 45 -1.52 -7.25 0.37
CA LYS A 45 -1.58 -5.83 0.70
C LYS A 45 -2.54 -5.09 -0.22
N ILE A 46 -2.99 -3.92 0.20
CA ILE A 46 -3.86 -3.04 -0.57
C ILE A 46 -3.08 -1.77 -0.88
N LEU A 47 -2.96 -1.43 -2.17
CA LEU A 47 -2.47 -0.14 -2.61
C LEU A 47 -3.65 0.73 -3.03
N LYS A 48 -3.72 1.93 -2.45
CA LYS A 48 -4.77 2.89 -2.71
C LYS A 48 -4.16 4.26 -2.98
N LYS A 49 -4.45 4.82 -4.16
CA LYS A 49 -4.21 6.24 -4.42
C LYS A 49 -5.29 7.04 -3.70
N VAL A 50 -4.87 8.03 -2.91
CA VAL A 50 -5.76 8.91 -2.16
C VAL A 50 -5.62 10.35 -2.64
N ASN A 51 -6.66 11.14 -2.45
CA ASN A 51 -6.68 12.56 -2.76
C ASN A 51 -6.93 13.34 -1.46
N TYR A 52 -6.01 13.16 -0.51
CA TYR A 52 -6.01 13.81 0.80
C TYR A 52 -4.73 14.63 0.94
N THR A 53 -4.77 15.66 1.77
CA THR A 53 -3.52 16.30 2.23
C THR A 53 -2.76 15.37 3.18
N ILE A 54 -1.49 15.68 3.43
CA ILE A 54 -0.69 14.91 4.40
C ILE A 54 -1.28 15.06 5.81
N GLU A 55 -1.83 16.23 6.15
CA GLU A 55 -2.48 16.50 7.43
C GLU A 55 -3.73 15.66 7.61
N GLU A 56 -4.58 15.58 6.58
CA GLU A 56 -5.78 14.71 6.60
C GLU A 56 -5.40 13.23 6.77
N LEU A 57 -4.34 12.77 6.09
CA LEU A 57 -3.86 11.40 6.23
C LEU A 57 -3.33 11.12 7.65
N LYS A 58 -2.57 12.05 8.24
CA LYS A 58 -2.08 11.94 9.63
C LYS A 58 -3.23 11.90 10.63
N PHE A 59 -4.24 12.74 10.44
CA PHE A 59 -5.45 12.73 11.27
C PHE A 59 -6.19 11.38 11.21
N ILE A 60 -6.29 10.77 10.02
CA ILE A 60 -6.88 9.42 9.87
C ILE A 60 -6.05 8.37 10.62
N GLN A 61 -4.72 8.43 10.53
CA GLN A 61 -3.83 7.52 11.25
C GLN A 61 -4.01 7.62 12.77
N GLU A 62 -4.09 8.85 13.31
CA GLU A 62 -4.33 9.08 14.74
C GLU A 62 -5.65 8.46 15.21
N ILE A 63 -6.72 8.61 14.42
CA ILE A 63 -8.02 7.99 14.73
C ILE A 63 -7.92 6.46 14.70
N ILE A 64 -7.25 5.89 13.69
CA ILE A 64 -7.06 4.44 13.59
C ILE A 64 -6.32 3.92 14.83
N ASP A 65 -5.24 4.59 15.23
CA ASP A 65 -4.44 4.18 16.39
C ASP A 65 -5.22 4.33 17.70
N TYR A 66 -6.05 5.36 17.83
CA TYR A 66 -6.96 5.50 18.96
C TYR A 66 -7.98 4.35 19.03
N ILE A 67 -8.60 3.97 17.90
CA ILE A 67 -9.58 2.87 17.85
C ILE A 67 -8.91 1.52 18.17
N LYS A 68 -7.66 1.31 17.75
CA LYS A 68 -6.90 0.09 18.02
C LYS A 68 -6.71 -0.22 19.51
N ILE A 69 -6.74 0.80 20.38
CA ILE A 69 -6.68 0.61 21.85
C ILE A 69 -7.78 -0.36 22.32
N LYS A 70 -8.96 -0.30 21.70
CA LYS A 70 -10.11 -1.12 22.08
C LYS A 70 -10.43 -2.25 21.08
N PHE A 71 -10.08 -2.08 19.81
CA PHE A 71 -10.45 -3.01 18.75
C PHE A 71 -9.21 -3.61 18.07
N GLN A 72 -9.02 -4.92 18.21
CA GLN A 72 -7.84 -5.61 17.68
C GLN A 72 -7.90 -5.93 16.18
N ARG A 73 -9.07 -5.81 15.54
CA ARG A 73 -9.29 -6.17 14.13
C ARG A 73 -9.48 -4.93 13.25
N ILE A 74 -8.55 -3.99 13.35
CA ILE A 74 -8.51 -2.76 12.55
C ILE A 74 -7.36 -2.86 11.55
N MET A 75 -7.51 -2.23 10.39
CA MET A 75 -6.46 -2.19 9.38
C MET A 75 -5.21 -1.45 9.89
N GLU A 76 -4.08 -1.78 9.27
CA GLU A 76 -2.80 -1.12 9.51
C GLU A 76 -2.33 -0.45 8.21
N LEU A 77 -1.72 0.72 8.33
CA LEU A 77 -1.04 1.39 7.23
C LEU A 77 0.41 0.93 7.22
N GLU A 78 0.87 0.42 6.08
CA GLU A 78 2.25 0.01 5.91
C GLU A 78 3.17 1.23 5.90
N LYS A 79 4.27 1.16 6.64
CA LYS A 79 5.30 2.20 6.59
C LYS A 79 6.28 1.91 5.46
N ASN A 80 6.69 2.95 4.75
CA ASN A 80 7.79 2.90 3.81
C ASN A 80 9.14 2.80 4.57
N LEU A 81 10.25 2.67 3.83
CA LEU A 81 11.60 2.59 4.39
C LEU A 81 12.04 3.86 5.15
N GLN A 82 11.35 4.98 4.97
CA GLN A 82 11.58 6.24 5.71
C GLN A 82 10.74 6.33 6.99
N GLY A 83 9.78 5.41 7.19
CA GLY A 83 8.87 5.40 8.33
C GLY A 83 7.53 6.11 8.09
N ASP A 84 7.29 6.64 6.89
CA ASP A 84 6.03 7.30 6.53
C ASP A 84 4.97 6.29 6.08
N ILE A 85 3.70 6.59 6.35
CA ILE A 85 2.53 5.76 5.94
C ILE A 85 2.07 6.03 4.49
N TYR A 86 2.88 6.73 3.70
CA TYR A 86 2.57 7.11 2.32
C TYR A 86 3.82 7.24 1.48
N THR A 87 3.60 7.31 0.17
CA THR A 87 4.59 7.70 -0.82
C THR A 87 3.97 8.77 -1.71
N ILE A 88 4.74 9.80 -2.05
CA ILE A 88 4.38 10.76 -3.09
C ILE A 88 4.90 10.21 -4.42
N TYR A 89 3.98 9.89 -5.34
CA TYR A 89 4.26 9.29 -6.64
C TYR A 89 3.48 9.99 -7.75
#